data_AF-K1YN73-F1
#
_entry.id   AF-K1YN73-F1
#
_cell.length_a   1.000
_cell.length_b   1.000
_cell.length_c   1.000
_cell.angle_alpha   90.00
_cell.angle_beta   90.00
_cell.angle_gamma   90.00
#
_symmetry.space_group_name_H-M   'P 1'
#
loop_
_entity.id
_entity.type
_entity.pdbx_description
1 polymer ?
#
loop_
_entity_poly.entity_id
_entity_poly.type
_entity_poly.pdbx_seq_one_letter_code
_entity_poly.pdbx_strand_id
1 'polypeptide(L)'
;MAPEDCTGCRLCVMSCPGKSKTDPRHRAINMADKLEWRDKEKPAYAFFLTLPEADRGLRMNVKTCQLFDPLFEYSGCCVGCGETQYIKL
;
A
#
# COMPACT_ATOMS: atom_id res chain seq x y z
N MET A 1 -2.53 4.82 -4.25
CA MET A 1 -1.45 4.82 -3.23
C MET A 1 -1.56 6.11 -2.42
N ALA A 2 -1.14 6.21 -1.15
CA ALA A 2 -0.94 7.51 -0.48
C ALA A 2 0.39 8.12 -0.98
N PRO A 3 0.39 9.03 -1.97
CA PRO A 3 1.62 9.36 -2.70
C PRO A 3 2.54 10.29 -1.89
N GLU A 4 2.00 11.05 -0.95
CA GLU A 4 2.76 12.01 -0.16
C GLU A 4 3.53 11.31 0.96
N ASP A 5 2.91 10.31 1.59
CA ASP A 5 3.46 9.56 2.74
C ASP A 5 4.27 8.32 2.34
N CYS A 6 4.17 7.87 1.09
CA CYS A 6 5.03 6.80 0.58
C CYS A 6 6.51 7.21 0.64
N THR A 7 7.31 6.41 1.34
CA THR A 7 8.77 6.62 1.52
C THR A 7 9.62 5.98 0.41
N GLY A 8 9.01 5.25 -0.53
CA GLY A 8 9.75 4.63 -1.64
C GLY A 8 10.57 3.39 -1.28
N CYS A 9 10.26 2.70 -0.17
CA CYS A 9 11.01 1.52 0.31
C CYS A 9 10.97 0.28 -0.60
N ARG A 10 10.10 0.25 -1.62
CA ARG A 10 9.93 -0.83 -2.61
C ARG A 10 9.39 -2.17 -2.08
N LEU A 11 9.11 -2.30 -0.78
CA LEU A 11 8.67 -3.57 -0.18
C LEU A 11 7.37 -4.11 -0.81
N CYS A 12 6.41 -3.25 -1.14
CA CYS A 12 5.16 -3.65 -1.81
C CYS A 12 5.39 -4.27 -3.20
N VAL A 13 6.39 -3.79 -3.95
CA VAL A 13 6.76 -4.34 -5.27
C VAL A 13 7.51 -5.66 -5.11
N MET A 14 8.42 -5.74 -4.13
CA MET A 14 9.22 -6.93 -3.86
C MET A 14 8.36 -8.12 -3.41
N SER A 15 7.37 -7.88 -2.53
CA SER A 15 6.46 -8.90 -2.02
C SER A 15 5.33 -9.27 -2.98
N CYS A 16 5.08 -8.47 -4.02
CA CYS A 16 3.97 -8.68 -4.96
C CYS A 16 4.05 -10.07 -5.63
N PRO A 17 3.04 -10.95 -5.41
CA PRO A 17 3.00 -12.26 -6.05
C PRO A 17 2.47 -12.20 -7.49
N GLY A 18 1.76 -11.14 -7.86
CA GLY A 18 1.19 -10.94 -9.19
C GLY A 18 2.25 -10.58 -10.22
N LYS A 19 2.68 -11.54 -11.02
CA LYS A 19 3.63 -11.35 -12.14
C LYS A 19 2.89 -11.39 -13.47
N SER A 20 3.34 -10.60 -14.43
CA SER A 20 2.83 -10.69 -15.81
C SER A 20 3.17 -12.05 -16.41
N LYS A 21 2.24 -12.57 -17.23
CA LYS A 21 2.41 -13.84 -17.96
C LYS A 21 3.36 -13.70 -19.15
N THR A 22 3.53 -12.49 -19.69
CA THR A 22 4.36 -12.21 -20.86
C THR A 22 5.77 -11.75 -20.47
N ASP A 23 5.90 -10.99 -19.38
CA ASP A 23 7.18 -10.54 -18.84
C ASP A 23 7.23 -10.76 -17.31
N PRO A 24 7.95 -11.79 -16.83
CA PRO A 24 8.07 -12.07 -15.39
C PRO A 24 8.73 -10.95 -14.57
N ARG A 25 9.41 -9.98 -15.20
CA ARG A 25 9.98 -8.81 -14.53
C ARG A 25 8.92 -7.75 -14.24
N HIS A 26 7.84 -7.72 -15.00
CA HIS A 26 6.72 -6.82 -14.80
C HIS A 26 5.73 -7.41 -13.78
N ARG A 27 5.44 -6.65 -12.72
CA ARG A 27 4.55 -7.06 -11.63
C ARG A 27 3.23 -6.28 -11.68
N ALA A 28 2.25 -6.68 -10.87
CA ALA A 28 0.97 -5.97 -10.76
C ALA A 28 1.12 -4.55 -10.17
N ILE A 29 2.21 -4.31 -9.44
CA ILE A 29 2.65 -2.99 -8.96
C ILE A 29 4.13 -2.83 -9.26
N ASN A 30 4.55 -1.66 -9.73
CA ASN A 30 5.93 -1.36 -10.10
C ASN A 30 6.33 0.02 -9.57
N MET A 31 7.65 0.23 -9.40
CA MET A 31 8.18 1.54 -9.02
C MET A 31 8.18 2.48 -10.22
N ALA A 32 7.85 3.75 -9.98
CA ALA A 32 7.95 4.84 -10.94
C ALA A 32 8.45 6.11 -10.22
N ASP A 33 8.82 7.14 -10.99
CA ASP A 33 9.27 8.41 -10.43
C ASP A 33 8.13 9.12 -9.67
N LYS A 34 8.39 9.58 -8.44
CA LYS A 34 7.37 10.21 -7.61
C LYS A 34 6.84 11.50 -8.24
N LEU A 35 7.70 12.31 -8.87
CA LEU A 35 7.30 13.60 -9.43
C LEU A 35 6.32 13.44 -10.60
N GLU A 36 6.46 12.38 -11.39
CA GLU A 36 5.58 12.11 -12.53
C GLU A 36 4.18 11.61 -12.12
N TRP A 37 4.06 11.03 -10.92
CA TRP A 37 2.87 10.32 -10.46
C TRP A 37 2.17 10.97 -9.26
N ARG A 38 2.87 11.76 -8.43
CA ARG A 38 2.32 12.35 -7.20
C ARG A 38 1.02 13.08 -7.47
N ASP A 39 1.02 14.04 -8.39
CA ASP A 39 -0.15 14.90 -8.62
C ASP A 39 -1.32 14.16 -9.28
N LYS A 40 -1.03 13.03 -9.96
CA LYS A 40 -2.06 12.15 -10.53
C LYS A 40 -2.71 11.25 -9.46
N GLU A 41 -1.92 10.74 -8.53
CA GLU A 41 -2.38 9.83 -7.47
C GLU A 41 -3.06 10.56 -6.31
N LYS A 42 -2.70 11.83 -6.03
CA LYS A 42 -3.31 12.64 -4.97
C LYS A 42 -4.85 12.65 -5.01
N PRO A 43 -5.52 12.99 -6.14
CA PRO A 43 -6.97 12.96 -6.19
C PRO A 43 -7.56 11.54 -6.08
N ALA A 44 -6.87 10.52 -6.60
CA ALA A 44 -7.30 9.13 -6.47
C ALA A 44 -7.27 8.66 -5.01
N TYR A 45 -6.24 9.05 -4.26
CA TYR A 45 -6.14 8.79 -2.83
C TYR A 45 -7.19 9.55 -2.03
N ALA A 46 -7.41 10.83 -2.33
CA ALA A 46 -8.47 11.61 -1.70
C ALA A 46 -9.86 10.99 -1.92
N PHE A 47 -10.15 10.49 -3.12
CA PHE A 47 -11.39 9.75 -3.39
C PHE A 47 -11.47 8.43 -2.61
N PHE A 48 -10.37 7.67 -2.54
CA PHE A 48 -10.32 6.42 -1.77
C PHE A 48 -10.73 6.61 -0.31
N LEU A 49 -10.28 7.70 0.34
CA LEU A 49 -10.64 8.02 1.73
C LEU A 49 -12.13 8.35 1.93
N THR A 50 -12.90 8.55 0.86
CA THR A 50 -14.36 8.76 0.94
C THR A 50 -15.17 7.47 0.81
N LEU A 51 -14.52 6.34 0.49
CA LEU A 51 -15.18 5.05 0.36
C LEU A 51 -15.61 4.53 1.74
N PRO A 52 -16.70 3.74 1.81
CA PRO A 52 -17.15 3.16 3.07
C PRO A 52 -16.18 2.11 3.58
N GLU A 53 -16.11 2.00 4.92
CA GLU A 53 -15.34 0.98 5.62
C GLU A 53 -15.86 -0.44 5.37
N ALA A 54 -14.96 -1.42 5.45
CA ALA A 54 -15.32 -2.82 5.34
C ALA A 54 -16.09 -3.32 6.58
N ASP A 55 -16.93 -4.35 6.41
CA ASP A 55 -17.64 -5.00 7.51
C ASP A 55 -16.67 -5.62 8.53
N ARG A 56 -16.86 -5.29 9.81
CA ARG A 56 -16.06 -5.82 10.93
C ARG A 56 -16.35 -7.29 11.24
N GLY A 57 -17.43 -7.87 10.69
CA GLY A 57 -17.77 -9.28 10.81
C GLY A 57 -16.92 -10.23 9.93
N LEU A 58 -16.05 -9.70 9.08
CA LEU A 58 -15.23 -10.52 8.18
C LEU A 58 -14.26 -11.43 8.95
N ARG A 59 -14.19 -12.70 8.53
CA ARG A 59 -13.18 -13.64 9.04
C ARG A 59 -11.77 -13.11 8.76
N MET A 60 -10.96 -13.00 9.81
CA MET A 60 -9.58 -12.53 9.70
C MET A 60 -8.67 -13.54 8.99
N ASN A 61 -7.95 -13.08 7.97
CA ASN A 61 -6.88 -13.76 7.25
C ASN A 61 -6.00 -12.72 6.54
N VAL A 62 -4.92 -13.14 5.86
CA VAL A 62 -3.96 -12.25 5.20
C VAL A 62 -4.62 -11.24 4.23
N LYS A 63 -5.71 -11.62 3.56
CA LYS A 63 -6.43 -10.73 2.64
C LYS A 63 -7.36 -9.77 3.38
N THR A 64 -8.17 -10.28 4.31
CA THR A 64 -9.22 -9.49 4.97
C THR A 64 -8.69 -8.57 6.05
N CYS A 65 -7.57 -8.91 6.70
CA CYS A 65 -6.96 -8.02 7.69
C CYS A 65 -6.53 -6.67 7.11
N GLN A 66 -6.22 -6.62 5.81
CA GLN A 66 -5.84 -5.38 5.12
C GLN A 66 -7.04 -4.53 4.70
N LEU A 67 -8.28 -4.97 4.96
CA LEU A 67 -9.50 -4.19 4.70
C LEU A 67 -9.94 -3.37 5.92
N PHE A 68 -9.38 -3.64 7.09
CA PHE A 68 -9.67 -2.87 8.29
C PHE A 68 -8.80 -1.61 8.34
N ASP A 69 -9.38 -0.55 8.88
CA ASP A 69 -8.71 0.73 9.09
C ASP A 69 -7.43 0.57 9.94
N PRO A 70 -6.24 0.93 9.40
CA PRO A 70 -5.00 0.84 10.15
C PRO A 70 -4.89 1.97 11.17
N LEU A 71 -4.78 1.63 12.46
CA LEU A 71 -4.67 2.64 13.54
C LEU A 71 -3.24 3.15 13.77
N PHE A 72 -2.27 2.64 13.02
CA PHE A 72 -0.86 3.03 13.09
C PHE A 72 -0.31 3.30 11.68
N GLU A 73 -0.33 4.57 11.27
CA GLU A 73 0.05 5.00 9.92
C GLU A 73 1.08 6.15 9.94
N TYR A 74 1.83 6.27 8.85
CA TYR A 74 2.73 7.40 8.53
C TYR A 74 3.71 7.81 9.65
N SER A 75 4.26 6.81 10.35
CA SER A 75 5.25 7.05 11.40
C SER A 75 6.57 7.63 10.84
N GLY A 76 7.33 8.31 11.69
CA GLY A 76 8.67 8.82 11.39
C GLY A 76 9.78 7.76 11.39
N CYS A 77 9.45 6.48 11.28
CA CYS A 77 10.42 5.38 11.29
C CYS A 77 11.27 5.37 10.00
N CYS A 78 12.37 4.62 10.03
CA CYS A 78 13.24 4.43 8.86
C CYS A 78 12.49 3.85 7.65
N VAL A 79 12.99 4.15 6.45
CA VAL A 79 12.44 3.64 5.19
C VAL A 79 12.46 2.11 5.18
N GLY A 80 11.28 1.48 5.08
CA GLY A 80 11.16 0.02 5.07
C GLY A 80 11.42 -0.65 6.42
N CYS A 81 11.22 0.06 7.53
CA CYS A 81 11.31 -0.49 8.88
C CYS A 81 10.48 -1.78 9.03
N GLY A 82 11.11 -2.84 9.57
CA GLY A 82 10.47 -4.13 9.76
C GLY A 82 9.48 -4.17 10.93
N GLU A 83 9.58 -3.25 11.88
CA GLU A 83 8.78 -3.25 13.12
C GLU A 83 7.36 -2.75 12.89
N THR A 84 7.21 -1.68 12.11
CA THR A 84 5.91 -0.99 11.92
C THR A 84 4.85 -1.90 11.30
N GLN A 85 5.25 -2.88 10.49
CA GLN A 85 4.31 -3.83 9.88
C GLN A 85 3.67 -4.79 10.89
N TYR A 86 4.36 -5.09 11.98
CA TYR A 86 3.82 -5.91 13.06
C TYR A 86 2.89 -5.12 13.98
N ILE A 87 3.16 -3.82 14.19
CA ILE A 87 2.32 -2.95 15.03
C ILE A 87 1.01 -2.58 14.30
N LYS A 88 1.06 -2.42 12.98
CA LYS A 88 -0.11 -2.06 12.15
C LYS A 88 -1.17 -3.16 12.09
N LEU A 89 -0.76 -4.43 12.12
CA LEU A 89 -1.62 -5.60 11.91
C LEU A 89 -2.41 -5.96 13.17
#